data_AF-K1RN58-F1
#
_entry.id   AF-K1RN58-F1
#
_cell.length_a   1.000
_cell.length_b   1.000
_cell.length_c   1.000
_cell.angle_alpha   90.00
_cell.angle_beta   90.00
_cell.angle_gamma   90.00
#
_symmetry.space_group_name_H-M   'P 1'
#
loop_
_entity.id
_entity.type
_entity.pdbx_description
1 polymer ?
#
loop_
_entity_poly.entity_id
_entity_poly.type
_entity_poly.pdbx_seq_one_letter_code
_entity_poly.pdbx_strand_id
1 'polypeptide(L)'
;IVPDTLKAIGVPYAFYHINFDLEIEKLPELVTGEYLLYTNYFGIMDSYVSFLAKMYGNNLIIDNAQAFFAPEIKESHQIYSPRKFVGVPDGGIAISPLELNMNEMLSKDASSFCMHLLLRAEGNVTEGYSVFQNNDNILRNLPLSGMSCLTIDILHSLDYSKIVKIRRNNYNYLHSALASQNEFYSVATSSWGGVFHLSNGLSVLYK
;
A
#
# COMPACT_ATOMS: atom_id res chain seq x y z
N ILE A 1 -13.04 0.83 4.20
CA ILE A 1 -12.54 0.18 2.96
C ILE A 1 -12.40 -1.32 3.15
N VAL A 2 -11.45 -1.84 3.93
CA VAL A 2 -11.27 -3.30 4.08
C VAL A 2 -12.52 -4.01 4.63
N PRO A 3 -13.16 -3.57 5.74
CA PRO A 3 -14.39 -4.20 6.22
C PRO A 3 -15.55 -4.14 5.21
N ASP A 4 -15.66 -3.04 4.46
CA ASP A 4 -16.69 -2.85 3.44
C ASP A 4 -16.48 -3.83 2.27
N THR A 5 -15.24 -4.01 1.84
CA THR A 5 -14.86 -4.98 0.80
C THR A 5 -15.18 -6.40 1.24
N LEU A 6 -14.78 -6.81 2.46
CA LEU A 6 -15.06 -8.14 2.99
C LEU A 6 -16.58 -8.40 3.10
N LYS A 7 -17.34 -7.40 3.55
CA LYS A 7 -18.80 -7.47 3.59
C LYS A 7 -19.41 -7.62 2.20
N ALA A 8 -18.92 -6.88 1.19
CA ALA A 8 -19.43 -6.93 -0.17
C ALA A 8 -19.23 -8.30 -0.84
N ILE A 9 -18.15 -9.02 -0.49
CA ILE A 9 -17.87 -10.37 -0.99
C ILE A 9 -18.38 -11.48 -0.06
N GLY A 10 -19.07 -11.14 1.03
CA GLY A 10 -19.64 -12.11 1.97
C GLY A 10 -18.63 -12.85 2.83
N VAL A 11 -17.41 -12.32 3.01
CA VAL A 11 -16.38 -12.93 3.86
C VAL A 11 -16.56 -12.46 5.31
N PRO A 12 -16.77 -13.38 6.27
CA PRO A 12 -16.81 -13.05 7.69
C PRO A 12 -15.47 -12.49 8.16
N TYR A 13 -15.50 -11.57 9.12
CA TYR A 13 -14.28 -11.03 9.73
C TYR A 13 -14.50 -10.73 11.20
N ALA A 14 -13.41 -10.75 11.96
CA ALA A 14 -13.34 -10.31 13.34
C ALA A 14 -12.20 -9.31 13.49
N PHE A 15 -12.36 -8.36 14.41
CA PHE A 15 -11.30 -7.42 14.76
C PHE A 15 -10.40 -8.00 15.86
N TYR A 16 -9.15 -7.57 15.85
CA TYR A 16 -8.20 -7.75 16.94
C TYR A 16 -7.73 -6.37 17.44
N HIS A 17 -7.18 -6.34 18.64
CA HIS A 17 -6.62 -5.13 19.23
C HIS A 17 -5.14 -4.99 18.87
N ILE A 18 -4.70 -3.74 18.70
CA ILE A 18 -3.29 -3.37 18.55
C ILE A 18 -2.87 -2.49 19.73
N ASN A 19 -1.61 -2.64 20.16
CA ASN A 19 -1.02 -1.84 21.21
C ASN A 19 -0.49 -0.50 20.66
N PHE A 20 0.13 0.30 21.54
CA PHE A 20 0.73 1.59 21.16
C PHE A 20 1.96 1.47 20.25
N ASP A 21 2.57 0.29 20.18
CA ASP A 21 3.66 -0.04 19.26
C ASP A 21 3.13 -0.50 17.88
N LEU A 22 1.80 -0.45 17.69
CA LEU A 22 1.08 -0.91 16.50
C LEU A 22 1.14 -2.43 16.28
N GLU A 23 1.62 -3.17 17.27
CA GLU A 23 1.66 -4.63 17.26
C GLU A 23 0.32 -5.20 17.73
N ILE A 24 0.03 -6.46 17.35
CA ILE A 24 -1.20 -7.14 17.76
C ILE A 24 -1.09 -7.51 19.24
N GLU A 25 -2.02 -7.04 20.08
CA GLU A 25 -1.97 -7.28 21.53
C GLU A 25 -2.02 -8.77 21.89
N LYS A 26 -2.85 -9.52 21.18
CA LYS A 26 -2.97 -10.98 21.31
C LYS A 26 -3.05 -11.59 19.93
N LEU A 27 -1.98 -12.29 19.55
CA LEU A 27 -1.89 -12.99 18.28
C LEU A 27 -3.02 -14.02 18.17
N PRO A 28 -3.86 -13.95 17.12
CA PRO A 28 -4.95 -14.91 16.94
C PRO A 28 -4.38 -16.27 16.53
N GLU A 29 -4.98 -17.33 17.07
CA GLU A 29 -4.82 -18.69 16.55
C GLU A 29 -5.79 -18.84 15.38
N LEU A 30 -5.26 -19.12 14.19
CA LEU A 30 -6.08 -19.29 12.99
C LEU A 30 -6.52 -20.74 12.85
N VAL A 31 -7.78 -20.97 12.50
CA VAL A 31 -8.25 -22.28 12.03
C VAL A 31 -8.17 -22.38 10.51
N THR A 32 -8.41 -23.58 9.96
CA THR A 32 -8.34 -23.82 8.52
C THR A 32 -9.25 -22.87 7.74
N GLY A 33 -8.66 -22.15 6.77
CA GLY A 33 -9.36 -21.19 5.92
C GLY A 33 -9.38 -19.76 6.45
N GLU A 34 -8.87 -19.52 7.67
CA GLU A 34 -8.73 -18.17 8.20
C GLU A 34 -7.41 -17.52 7.76
N TYR A 35 -7.46 -16.18 7.69
CA TYR A 35 -6.33 -15.35 7.32
C TYR A 35 -6.20 -14.22 8.33
N LEU A 36 -4.96 -13.89 8.70
CA LEU A 36 -4.65 -12.66 9.41
C LEU A 36 -4.42 -11.55 8.38
N LEU A 37 -5.18 -10.47 8.45
CA LEU A 37 -4.88 -9.24 7.72
C LEU A 37 -4.24 -8.22 8.65
N TYR A 38 -3.02 -7.80 8.34
CA TYR A 38 -2.28 -6.80 9.13
C TYR A 38 -1.81 -5.64 8.25
N THR A 39 -2.00 -4.41 8.74
CA THR A 39 -1.53 -3.20 8.05
C THR A 39 -0.09 -2.90 8.42
N ASN A 40 0.80 -2.78 7.44
CA ASN A 40 2.13 -2.21 7.64
C ASN A 40 2.01 -0.70 7.79
N TYR A 41 1.70 -0.27 9.01
CA TYR A 41 1.46 1.12 9.36
C TYR A 41 2.66 1.99 9.02
N PHE A 42 2.41 3.05 8.23
CA PHE A 42 3.39 4.08 7.83
C PHE A 42 4.71 3.60 7.20
N GLY A 43 4.85 2.30 6.92
CA GLY A 43 6.10 1.67 6.50
C GLY A 43 7.16 1.59 7.59
N ILE A 44 6.77 1.62 8.88
CA ILE A 44 7.70 1.47 10.02
C ILE A 44 7.68 0.06 10.64
N MET A 45 6.75 -0.80 10.20
CA MET A 45 6.49 -2.09 10.84
C MET A 45 7.14 -3.27 10.10
N ASP A 46 8.11 -3.03 9.20
CA ASP A 46 8.72 -4.08 8.36
C ASP A 46 9.28 -5.25 9.17
N SER A 47 9.89 -4.99 10.33
CA SER A 47 10.40 -6.05 11.22
C SER A 47 9.28 -6.87 11.86
N TYR A 48 8.20 -6.23 12.30
CA TYR A 48 7.05 -6.90 12.88
C TYR A 48 6.26 -7.69 11.81
N VAL A 49 6.10 -7.12 10.62
CA VAL A 49 5.54 -7.81 9.45
C VAL A 49 6.37 -9.06 9.11
N SER A 50 7.70 -8.95 9.15
CA SER A 50 8.59 -10.11 8.94
C SER A 50 8.41 -11.19 10.03
N PHE A 51 8.17 -10.78 11.28
CA PHE A 51 7.82 -11.70 12.37
C PHE A 51 6.48 -12.40 12.12
N LEU A 52 5.43 -11.65 11.77
CA LEU A 52 4.12 -12.22 11.44
C LEU A 52 4.22 -13.18 10.25
N ALA A 53 4.98 -12.83 9.21
CA ALA A 53 5.14 -13.68 8.03
C ALA A 53 5.79 -15.03 8.37
N LYS A 54 6.78 -15.05 9.27
CA LYS A 54 7.37 -16.30 9.77
C LYS A 54 6.38 -17.15 10.55
N MET A 55 5.43 -16.52 11.25
CA MET A 55 4.45 -17.22 12.08
C MET A 55 3.26 -17.75 11.28
N TYR A 56 2.72 -16.94 10.37
CA TYR A 56 1.48 -17.21 9.66
C TYR A 56 1.67 -17.63 8.20
N GLY A 57 2.83 -17.36 7.59
CA GLY A 57 3.14 -17.72 6.21
C GLY A 57 2.06 -17.31 5.22
N ASN A 58 1.54 -18.28 4.46
CA ASN A 58 0.53 -18.05 3.44
C ASN A 58 -0.84 -17.61 4.01
N ASN A 59 -1.07 -17.74 5.32
CA ASN A 59 -2.28 -17.25 5.98
C ASN A 59 -2.19 -15.77 6.39
N LEU A 60 -1.11 -15.06 6.03
CA LEU A 60 -0.95 -13.63 6.26
C LEU A 60 -1.27 -12.82 4.99
N ILE A 61 -2.10 -11.78 5.16
CA ILE A 61 -2.35 -10.72 4.20
C ILE A 61 -1.77 -9.43 4.77
N ILE A 62 -0.76 -8.87 4.10
CA ILE A 62 -0.09 -7.65 4.49
C ILE A 62 -0.68 -6.48 3.69
N ASP A 63 -1.34 -5.55 4.36
CA ASP A 63 -1.77 -4.28 3.75
C ASP A 63 -0.62 -3.26 3.81
N ASN A 64 0.12 -3.17 2.72
CA ASN A 64 1.19 -2.22 2.46
C ASN A 64 0.69 -0.95 1.76
N ALA A 65 -0.61 -0.61 1.84
CA ALA A 65 -1.10 0.63 1.24
C ALA A 65 -0.43 1.89 1.85
N GLN A 66 0.12 1.81 3.07
CA GLN A 66 0.91 2.87 3.69
C GLN A 66 2.43 2.62 3.63
N ALA A 67 2.85 1.53 2.99
CA ALA A 67 4.23 1.06 2.97
C ALA A 67 4.62 0.65 1.54
N PHE A 68 4.41 1.54 0.57
CA PHE A 68 4.62 1.23 -0.85
C PHE A 68 6.04 0.76 -1.20
N PHE A 69 7.03 1.21 -0.42
CA PHE A 69 8.42 0.81 -0.58
C PHE A 69 8.82 -0.38 0.30
N ALA A 70 7.89 -1.01 1.04
CA ALA A 70 8.24 -2.21 1.80
C ALA A 70 8.72 -3.32 0.85
N PRO A 71 9.76 -4.08 1.24
CA PRO A 71 10.22 -5.19 0.43
C PRO A 71 9.17 -6.30 0.37
N GLU A 72 9.17 -7.04 -0.74
CA GLU A 72 8.28 -8.17 -0.91
C GLU A 72 8.63 -9.33 0.04
N ILE A 73 7.60 -9.94 0.62
CA ILE A 73 7.70 -11.19 1.39
C ILE A 73 7.02 -12.31 0.61
N LYS A 74 7.82 -13.22 0.04
CA LYS A 74 7.36 -14.20 -0.94
C LYS A 74 6.32 -15.18 -0.38
N GLU A 75 6.42 -15.47 0.91
CA GLU A 75 5.60 -16.45 1.63
C GLU A 75 4.28 -15.86 2.15
N SER A 76 3.90 -14.63 1.79
CA SER A 76 2.68 -13.99 2.27
C SER A 76 1.98 -13.16 1.19
N HIS A 77 0.67 -13.01 1.32
CA HIS A 77 -0.10 -12.13 0.45
C HIS A 77 0.19 -10.67 0.80
N GLN A 78 0.31 -9.79 -0.19
CA GLN A 78 0.64 -8.39 0.03
C GLN A 78 -0.14 -7.49 -0.92
N ILE A 79 -0.62 -6.35 -0.41
CA ILE A 79 -1.38 -5.38 -1.21
C ILE A 79 -0.74 -4.00 -1.06
N TYR A 80 -0.49 -3.31 -2.17
CA TYR A 80 0.10 -1.97 -2.19
C TYR A 80 -0.81 -0.96 -2.89
N SER A 81 -0.60 0.32 -2.60
CA SER A 81 -1.33 1.42 -3.22
C SER A 81 -0.36 2.48 -3.76
N PRO A 82 -0.03 2.46 -5.06
CA PRO A 82 0.85 3.47 -5.67
C PRO A 82 0.26 4.88 -5.60
N ARG A 83 -1.08 5.01 -5.67
CA ARG A 83 -1.83 6.29 -5.61
C ARG A 83 -1.52 7.14 -4.37
N LYS A 84 -1.04 6.54 -3.28
CA LYS A 84 -0.68 7.25 -2.04
C LYS A 84 0.75 7.82 -2.07
N PHE A 85 1.56 7.41 -3.05
CA PHE A 85 2.98 7.74 -3.10
C PHE A 85 3.36 8.53 -4.34
N VAL A 86 2.69 8.30 -5.47
CA VAL A 86 3.01 8.88 -6.77
C VAL A 86 1.73 9.33 -7.49
N GLY A 87 1.87 10.29 -8.42
CA GLY A 87 0.74 10.84 -9.16
C GLY A 87 0.30 9.92 -10.29
N VAL A 88 -0.61 8.99 -10.00
CA VAL A 88 -1.19 8.05 -10.96
C VAL A 88 -2.73 8.07 -10.91
N PRO A 89 -3.42 7.89 -12.04
CA PRO A 89 -4.88 8.00 -12.10
C PRO A 89 -5.61 6.86 -11.40
N ASP A 90 -5.07 5.64 -11.43
CA ASP A 90 -5.62 4.45 -10.79
C ASP A 90 -4.50 3.55 -10.24
N GLY A 91 -4.83 2.31 -9.88
CA GLY A 91 -3.85 1.28 -9.55
C GLY A 91 -3.83 0.81 -8.09
N GLY A 92 -3.51 -0.46 -7.96
CA GLY A 92 -3.10 -1.19 -6.76
C GLY A 92 -2.04 -2.20 -7.14
N ILE A 93 -1.41 -2.87 -6.19
CA ILE A 93 -0.54 -4.01 -6.52
C ILE A 93 -0.93 -5.12 -5.58
N ALA A 94 -1.05 -6.34 -6.08
CA ALA A 94 -1.30 -7.52 -5.26
C ALA A 94 -0.26 -8.57 -5.57
N ILE A 95 0.43 -9.03 -4.53
CA ILE A 95 1.43 -10.10 -4.60
C ILE A 95 0.89 -11.26 -3.78
N SER A 96 1.05 -12.47 -4.29
CA SER A 96 0.50 -13.67 -3.68
C SER A 96 1.47 -14.84 -3.87
N PRO A 97 1.69 -15.68 -2.85
CA PRO A 97 2.37 -16.97 -3.02
C PRO A 97 1.57 -17.97 -3.85
N LEU A 98 0.26 -17.74 -4.00
CA LEU A 98 -0.63 -18.57 -4.82
C LEU A 98 -0.63 -18.10 -6.28
N GLU A 99 -0.68 -19.05 -7.21
CA GLU A 99 -0.94 -18.76 -8.62
C GLU A 99 -2.32 -18.11 -8.78
N LEU A 100 -2.34 -16.90 -9.33
CA LEU A 100 -3.57 -16.17 -9.63
C LEU A 100 -3.91 -16.34 -11.10
N ASN A 101 -5.15 -16.72 -11.41
CA ASN A 101 -5.62 -16.74 -12.79
C ASN A 101 -5.91 -15.31 -13.25
N MET A 102 -4.99 -14.76 -14.05
CA MET A 102 -5.04 -13.36 -14.53
C MET A 102 -5.61 -13.24 -15.96
N ASN A 103 -5.95 -14.35 -16.61
CA ASN A 103 -6.30 -14.37 -18.03
C ASN A 103 -7.56 -13.55 -18.39
N GLU A 104 -8.33 -13.12 -17.39
CA GLU A 104 -9.58 -12.38 -17.54
C GLU A 104 -9.49 -10.92 -17.05
N MET A 105 -8.36 -10.48 -16.49
CA MET A 105 -8.21 -9.11 -15.97
C MET A 105 -7.88 -8.13 -17.09
N LEU A 106 -8.90 -7.62 -17.76
CA LEU A 106 -8.75 -6.58 -18.77
C LEU A 106 -8.26 -5.27 -18.13
N SER A 107 -7.28 -4.64 -18.78
CA SER A 107 -6.87 -3.27 -18.45
C SER A 107 -8.02 -2.32 -18.73
N LYS A 108 -8.20 -1.32 -17.85
CA LYS A 108 -9.22 -0.27 -18.03
C LYS A 108 -8.60 1.03 -18.51
N ASP A 109 -9.40 1.85 -19.18
CA ASP A 109 -9.07 3.25 -19.41
C ASP A 109 -9.21 4.03 -18.09
N ALA A 110 -8.13 4.69 -17.67
CA ALA A 110 -8.11 5.54 -16.49
C ALA A 110 -7.85 7.02 -16.80
N SER A 111 -7.87 7.42 -18.08
CA SER A 111 -7.61 8.79 -18.52
C SER A 111 -8.54 9.81 -17.84
N SER A 112 -9.82 9.47 -17.67
CA SER A 112 -10.81 10.30 -16.97
C SER A 112 -10.48 10.53 -15.49
N PHE A 113 -9.65 9.67 -14.88
CA PHE A 113 -9.22 9.84 -13.50
C PHE A 113 -8.00 10.75 -13.34
N CYS A 114 -7.37 11.23 -14.42
CA CYS A 114 -6.18 12.09 -14.36
C CYS A 114 -6.45 13.54 -13.94
N MET A 115 -7.69 14.05 -14.11
CA MET A 115 -7.96 15.48 -13.99
C MET A 115 -7.50 16.09 -12.65
N HIS A 116 -7.71 15.37 -11.55
CA HIS A 116 -7.26 15.84 -10.22
C HIS A 116 -5.73 16.03 -10.12
N LEU A 117 -4.94 15.25 -10.87
CA LEU A 117 -3.49 15.37 -10.93
C LEU A 117 -3.07 16.60 -11.72
N LEU A 118 -3.72 16.82 -12.88
CA LEU A 118 -3.45 17.97 -13.74
C LEU A 118 -3.79 19.28 -13.04
N LEU A 119 -4.98 19.37 -12.41
CA LEU A 119 -5.38 20.54 -11.64
C LEU A 119 -4.37 20.87 -10.54
N ARG A 120 -3.90 19.86 -9.80
CA ARG A 120 -2.90 20.06 -8.75
C ARG A 120 -1.55 20.50 -9.32
N ALA A 121 -1.12 19.97 -10.47
CA ALA A 121 0.11 20.39 -11.14
C ALA A 121 0.08 21.87 -11.56
N GLU A 122 -1.10 22.36 -11.97
CA GLU A 122 -1.37 23.77 -12.31
C GLU A 122 -1.66 24.66 -11.07
N GLY A 123 -1.52 24.14 -9.85
CA GLY A 123 -1.73 24.90 -8.61
C GLY A 123 -3.19 25.00 -8.13
N ASN A 124 -4.15 24.38 -8.84
CA ASN A 124 -5.57 24.35 -8.46
C ASN A 124 -5.86 23.26 -7.40
N VAL A 125 -5.25 23.40 -6.22
CA VAL A 125 -5.24 22.35 -5.19
C VAL A 125 -6.64 21.98 -4.68
N THR A 126 -7.48 22.98 -4.37
CA THR A 126 -8.82 22.75 -3.79
C THR A 126 -9.76 22.08 -4.79
N GLU A 127 -9.77 22.56 -6.04
CA GLU A 127 -10.56 21.96 -7.11
C GLU A 127 -10.09 20.53 -7.40
N GLY A 128 -8.76 20.34 -7.53
CA GLY A 128 -8.16 19.02 -7.69
C GLY A 128 -8.54 18.07 -6.56
N TYR A 129 -8.62 18.54 -5.32
CA TYR A 129 -9.05 17.71 -4.18
C TYR A 129 -10.51 17.24 -4.31
N SER A 130 -11.42 18.13 -4.72
CA SER A 130 -12.82 17.78 -4.98
C SER A 130 -12.94 16.71 -6.07
N VAL A 131 -12.21 16.89 -7.19
CA VAL A 131 -12.16 15.90 -8.28
C VAL A 131 -11.57 14.57 -7.81
N PHE A 132 -10.51 14.60 -6.99
CA PHE A 132 -9.93 13.39 -6.39
C PHE A 132 -10.94 12.62 -5.55
N GLN A 133 -11.71 13.30 -4.69
CA GLN A 133 -12.72 12.67 -3.85
C GLN A 133 -13.80 11.98 -4.69
N ASN A 134 -14.28 12.65 -5.74
CA ASN A 134 -15.24 12.07 -6.68
C ASN A 134 -14.66 10.83 -7.38
N ASN A 135 -13.43 10.92 -7.87
CA ASN A 135 -12.74 9.80 -8.52
C ASN A 135 -12.55 8.61 -7.57
N ASP A 136 -12.20 8.85 -6.31
CA ASP A 136 -12.04 7.77 -5.32
C ASP A 136 -13.36 7.02 -5.05
N ASN A 137 -14.47 7.74 -5.01
CA ASN A 137 -15.80 7.14 -4.86
C ASN A 137 -16.19 6.28 -6.07
N ILE A 138 -15.90 6.75 -7.29
CA ILE A 138 -16.15 5.97 -8.51
C ILE A 138 -15.26 4.72 -8.54
N LEU A 139 -13.95 4.89 -8.33
CA LEU A 139 -12.97 3.80 -8.35
C LEU A 139 -13.30 2.71 -7.33
N ARG A 140 -13.82 3.07 -6.15
CA ARG A 140 -14.24 2.12 -5.10
C ARG A 140 -15.33 1.16 -5.55
N ASN A 141 -16.19 1.58 -6.49
CA ASN A 141 -17.35 0.82 -6.93
C ASN A 141 -17.14 0.12 -8.29
N LEU A 142 -15.97 0.29 -8.91
CA LEU A 142 -15.65 -0.43 -10.14
C LEU A 142 -15.38 -1.92 -9.85
N PRO A 143 -15.72 -2.82 -10.79
CA PRO A 143 -15.31 -4.22 -10.68
C PRO A 143 -13.79 -4.33 -10.71
N LEU A 144 -13.28 -5.47 -10.23
CA LEU A 144 -11.87 -5.80 -10.33
C LEU A 144 -11.45 -5.80 -11.81
N SER A 145 -10.39 -5.05 -12.14
CA SER A 145 -9.83 -4.92 -13.47
C SER A 145 -8.30 -4.90 -13.39
N GLY A 146 -7.62 -5.10 -14.51
CA GLY A 146 -6.20 -4.83 -14.60
C GLY A 146 -5.91 -3.33 -14.43
N MET A 147 -4.69 -3.02 -13.99
CA MET A 147 -4.17 -1.66 -13.94
C MET A 147 -4.20 -1.02 -15.35
N SER A 148 -4.53 0.26 -15.45
CA SER A 148 -4.50 0.96 -16.73
C SER A 148 -3.09 1.02 -17.32
N CYS A 149 -2.96 0.94 -18.64
CA CYS A 149 -1.67 1.13 -19.33
C CYS A 149 -1.03 2.48 -18.96
N LEU A 150 -1.85 3.53 -18.84
CA LEU A 150 -1.39 4.85 -18.44
C LEU A 150 -0.71 4.85 -17.06
N THR A 151 -1.30 4.18 -16.06
CA THR A 151 -0.67 4.05 -14.75
C THR A 151 0.61 3.23 -14.82
N ILE A 152 0.62 2.11 -15.57
CA ILE A 152 1.82 1.27 -15.74
C ILE A 152 2.97 2.09 -16.33
N ASP A 153 2.71 2.81 -17.43
CA ASP A 153 3.70 3.64 -18.11
C ASP A 153 4.25 4.74 -17.18
N ILE A 154 3.37 5.40 -16.42
CA ILE A 154 3.80 6.38 -15.42
C ILE A 154 4.70 5.69 -14.39
N LEU A 155 4.28 4.57 -13.80
CA LEU A 155 5.05 3.86 -12.77
C LEU A 155 6.43 3.42 -13.27
N HIS A 156 6.57 3.02 -14.54
CA HIS A 156 7.87 2.66 -15.13
C HIS A 156 8.77 3.87 -15.41
N SER A 157 8.20 5.05 -15.59
CA SER A 157 8.96 6.27 -15.87
C SER A 157 9.61 6.92 -14.64
N LEU A 158 9.25 6.50 -13.43
CA LEU A 158 9.64 7.17 -12.19
C LEU A 158 11.04 6.80 -11.70
N ASP A 159 11.77 7.81 -11.21
CA ASP A 159 12.99 7.61 -10.42
C ASP A 159 12.63 7.38 -8.94
N TYR A 160 12.41 6.11 -8.58
CA TYR A 160 12.07 5.72 -7.21
C TYR A 160 13.16 6.07 -6.19
N SER A 161 14.43 6.00 -6.57
CA SER A 161 15.54 6.37 -5.68
C SER A 161 15.47 7.84 -5.28
N LYS A 162 15.19 8.71 -6.26
CA LYS A 162 14.98 10.14 -6.02
C LYS A 162 13.73 10.39 -5.17
N ILE A 163 12.62 9.69 -5.44
CA ILE A 163 11.38 9.82 -4.66
C ILE A 163 11.64 9.48 -3.18
N VAL A 164 12.26 8.33 -2.91
CA VAL A 164 12.60 7.90 -1.54
C VAL A 164 13.49 8.93 -0.84
N LYS A 165 14.53 9.42 -1.54
CA LYS A 165 15.44 10.44 -1.00
C LYS A 165 14.71 11.72 -0.62
N ILE A 166 13.82 12.24 -1.49
CA ILE A 166 13.05 13.45 -1.21
C ILE A 166 12.13 13.24 -0.01
N ARG A 167 11.41 12.12 0.05
CA ARG A 167 10.50 11.82 1.16
C ARG A 167 11.24 11.72 2.49
N ARG A 168 12.40 11.06 2.53
CA ARG A 168 13.26 10.99 3.72
C ARG A 168 13.77 12.36 4.15
N ASN A 169 14.19 13.19 3.21
CA ASN A 169 14.62 14.56 3.52
C ASN A 169 13.48 15.39 4.11
N ASN A 170 12.28 15.31 3.52
CA ASN A 170 11.10 16.01 4.04
C ASN A 170 10.72 15.52 5.43
N TYR A 171 10.75 14.20 5.66
CA TYR A 171 10.52 13.62 6.98
C TYR A 171 11.54 14.15 7.99
N ASN A 172 12.84 14.09 7.69
CA ASN A 172 13.89 14.56 8.59
C ASN A 172 13.75 16.05 8.91
N TYR A 173 13.36 16.87 7.93
CA TYR A 173 13.08 18.29 8.13
C TYR A 173 11.90 18.52 9.07
N LEU A 174 10.80 17.79 8.90
CA LEU A 174 9.64 17.90 9.79
C LEU A 174 9.95 17.34 11.18
N HIS A 175 10.66 16.23 11.25
CA HIS A 175 11.05 15.58 12.50
C HIS A 175 11.96 16.51 13.32
N SER A 176 12.96 17.16 12.73
CA SER A 176 13.83 18.07 13.47
C SER A 176 13.07 19.26 14.09
N ALA A 177 11.95 19.68 13.49
CA ALA A 177 11.11 20.77 14.00
C ALA A 177 10.03 20.30 14.99
N LEU A 178 9.51 19.09 14.83
CA LEU A 178 8.30 18.63 15.53
C LEU A 178 8.53 17.45 16.49
N ALA A 179 9.74 16.86 16.54
CA ALA A 179 10.01 15.67 17.33
C ALA A 179 9.70 15.83 18.82
N SER A 180 9.94 17.02 19.40
CA SER A 180 9.67 17.28 20.82
C SER A 180 8.17 17.31 21.18
N GLN A 181 7.31 17.46 20.18
CA GLN A 181 5.85 17.44 20.31
C GLN A 181 5.25 16.12 19.83
N ASN A 182 6.08 15.22 19.27
CA ASN A 182 5.62 13.95 18.76
C ASN A 182 5.49 12.94 19.92
N GLU A 183 4.26 12.65 20.30
CA GLU A 183 3.95 11.67 21.36
C GLU A 183 3.95 10.22 20.85
N PHE A 184 4.30 10.00 19.58
CA PHE A 184 4.39 8.67 18.98
C PHE A 184 5.76 8.03 19.26
N TYR A 185 5.82 7.12 20.22
CA TYR A 185 7.07 6.58 20.78
C TYR A 185 7.83 5.59 19.87
N SER A 186 7.19 4.95 18.89
CA SER A 186 7.77 3.80 18.16
C SER A 186 8.81 4.13 17.08
N VAL A 187 9.18 5.40 16.87
CA VAL A 187 10.06 5.80 15.74
C VAL A 187 11.55 5.79 16.08
N ALA A 188 11.94 5.44 17.31
CA ALA A 188 13.31 5.69 17.79
C ALA A 188 14.39 4.65 17.39
N THR A 189 14.07 3.48 16.81
CA THR A 189 15.08 2.39 16.71
C THR A 189 15.18 1.61 15.40
N SER A 190 14.35 1.82 14.37
CA SER A 190 14.60 1.18 13.07
C SER A 190 15.57 2.04 12.25
N SER A 191 16.83 1.62 12.22
CA SER A 191 17.81 2.07 11.23
C SER A 191 17.22 1.87 9.83
N TRP A 192 16.77 2.96 9.19
CA TRP A 192 16.32 2.99 7.81
C TRP A 192 17.51 2.74 6.86
N GLY A 193 17.99 1.50 6.85
CA GLY A 193 19.16 1.01 6.13
C GLY A 193 18.81 -0.12 5.17
N GLY A 194 17.66 -0.05 4.50
CA GLY A 194 17.36 -0.91 3.36
C GLY A 194 17.91 -0.29 2.08
N VAL A 195 18.96 -0.89 1.52
CA VAL A 195 19.41 -0.66 0.14
C VAL A 195 18.44 -1.41 -0.78
N PHE A 196 17.72 -0.67 -1.63
CA PHE A 196 16.85 -1.24 -2.64
C PHE A 196 17.68 -1.67 -3.85
N HIS A 197 17.72 -2.97 -4.12
CA HIS A 197 18.07 -3.50 -5.43
C HIS A 197 16.76 -3.95 -6.10
N LEU A 198 16.27 -3.17 -7.06
CA LEU A 198 15.39 -3.69 -8.09
C LEU A 198 16.28 -4.58 -8.98
N SER A 199 16.34 -5.87 -8.69
CA SER A 199 16.92 -6.83 -9.63
C SER A 199 16.05 -6.84 -10.87
N ASN A 200 16.60 -6.35 -11.98
CA ASN A 200 16.02 -6.47 -13.31
C ASN A 200 15.64 -7.94 -13.57
N GLY A 201 14.35 -8.15 -13.83
CA GLY A 201 13.80 -9.44 -14.23
C GLY A 201 13.15 -10.19 -13.10
N LEU A 202 11.86 -9.94 -12.85
CA LEU A 202 10.87 -10.91 -12.37
C LEU A 202 9.49 -10.25 -12.44
N SER A 203 8.48 -11.07 -12.74
CA SER A 203 7.12 -10.70 -13.09
C SER A 203 6.41 -9.94 -11.96
N VAL A 204 6.37 -8.61 -12.05
CA VAL A 204 5.56 -7.76 -11.16
C VAL A 204 4.10 -7.87 -11.62
N LEU A 205 3.22 -8.38 -10.75
CA LEU A 205 1.79 -8.54 -11.04
C LEU A 205 1.02 -7.29 -10.60
N TYR A 206 0.39 -6.60 -11.56
CA TYR A 206 -0.29 -5.32 -11.38
C TYR A 206 -1.78 -5.51 -11.05
N LYS A 207 -2.33 -4.72 -10.10
CA LYS A 207 -3.77 -4.62 -9.80
C LYS A 207 -4.33 -3.24 -10.18
#